data_AF-A0A847X0L9-F1
#
_entry.id   AF-A0A847X0L9-F1
#
_cell.length_a   1.000
_cell.length_b   1.000
_cell.length_c   1.000
_cell.angle_alpha   90.00
_cell.angle_beta   90.00
_cell.angle_gamma   90.00
#
_symmetry.space_group_name_H-M   'P 1'
#
loop_
_entity.id
_entity.type
_entity.pdbx_description
1 polymer ?
#
loop_
_entity_poly.entity_id
_entity_poly.type
_entity_poly.pdbx_seq_one_letter_code
_entity_poly.pdbx_strand_id
1 'polypeptide(L)' 'MARVKRGVTAHARHKKVLKAAEGYYGRRKSTIR' A
#
# COMPACT_ATOMS: atom_id res chain seq x y z
N MET A 1 8.45 22.13 15.25
CA MET A 1 8.62 21.01 14.29
C MET A 1 7.60 21.15 13.18
N ALA A 2 8.03 21.19 11.92
CA ALA A 2 7.12 21.29 10.77
C ALA A 2 6.39 19.95 10.54
N ARG A 3 5.08 20.00 10.23
CA ARG A 3 4.29 18.81 9.90
C ARG A 3 4.71 18.28 8.52
N VAL A 4 5.44 17.16 8.49
CA VAL A 4 5.80 16.49 7.24
C VAL A 4 4.62 15.65 6.73
N LYS A 5 4.15 15.93 5.51
CA LYS A 5 3.04 15.20 4.87
C LYS A 5 3.47 13.75 4.55
N ARG A 6 2.74 12.75 5.06
CA ARG A 6 3.04 11.31 4.83
C ARG A 6 2.22 10.63 3.72
N GLY A 7 1.34 11.36 3.04
CA GLY A 7 0.40 10.76 2.08
C GLY A 7 1.07 10.01 0.93
N VAL A 8 2.16 10.57 0.38
CA VAL A 8 2.88 9.97 -0.76
C VAL A 8 3.65 8.72 -0.33
N THR A 9 4.31 8.77 0.83
CA THR A 9 5.09 7.64 1.34
C THR A 9 4.20 6.47 1.76
N ALA A 10 3.02 6.73 2.34
CA ALA A 10 2.03 5.71 2.64
C ALA A 10 1.51 5.02 1.36
N HIS A 11 1.12 5.81 0.35
CA HIS A 11 0.61 5.27 -0.92
C HIS A 11 1.67 4.44 -1.69
N ALA A 12 2.94 4.86 -1.66
CA ALA A 12 4.03 4.10 -2.28
C ALA A 12 4.26 2.74 -1.59
N ARG A 13 4.23 2.69 -0.25
CA ARG A 13 4.35 1.44 0.51
C ARG A 13 3.22 0.46 0.19
N HIS A 14 2.01 0.98 0.06
CA HIS A 14 0.83 0.21 -0.27
C HIS A 14 0.93 -0.47 -1.63
N LYS A 15 1.35 0.27 -2.65
CA LYS A 15 1.57 -0.29 -4.01
C LYS A 15 2.63 -1.38 -4.03
N LYS A 16 3.69 -1.26 -3.23
CA LYS A 16 4.74 -2.29 -3.13
C LYS A 16 4.17 -3.63 -2.64
N VAL A 17 3.30 -3.60 -1.63
CA VAL A 17 2.68 -4.81 -1.05
C VAL A 17 1.67 -5.41 -2.03
N LEU A 18 0.83 -4.59 -2.66
CA LEU A 18 -0.16 -5.09 -3.63
C LEU A 18 0.50 -5.74 -4.85
N LYS A 19 1.61 -5.17 -5.33
CA LYS A 19 2.40 -5.76 -6.42
C LYS A 19 2.97 -7.12 -6.06
N ALA A 20 3.39 -7.31 -4.81
CA ALA A 20 3.87 -8.61 -4.33
C ALA A 20 2.74 -9.63 -4.13
N ALA A 21 1.51 -9.17 -3.91
CA ALA A 21 0.32 -10.00 -3.72
C ALA A 21 -0.45 -10.31 -5.03
N GLU A 22 0.14 -9.99 -6.19
CA GLU A 22 -0.45 -10.32 -7.49
C GLU A 22 -0.64 -11.85 -7.61
N GLY A 23 -1.81 -12.26 -8.09
CA GLY A 23 -2.21 -13.67 -8.16
C GLY A 23 -2.94 -14.22 -6.93
N TYR A 24 -3.03 -13.47 -5.83
CA TYR A 24 -3.81 -13.93 -4.66
C TYR A 24 -5.32 -13.89 -4.90
N TYR A 25 -6.03 -14.85 -4.32
CA TYR A 25 -7.48 -14.97 -4.49
C TYR A 25 -8.27 -13.93 -3.67
N GLY A 26 -9.34 -13.40 -4.27
CA GLY A 26 -10.29 -12.51 -3.61
C GLY A 26 -9.66 -11.20 -3.09
N ARG A 27 -10.00 -10.81 -1.86
CA ARG A 27 -9.58 -9.52 -1.25
C ARG A 27 -8.10 -9.46 -0.87
N ARG A 28 -7.37 -10.58 -0.92
CA ARG A 28 -5.96 -10.67 -0.54
C ARG A 28 -5.01 -9.94 -1.49
N LYS A 29 -5.43 -9.69 -2.74
CA LYS A 29 -4.65 -8.94 -3.74
C LYS A 29 -5.01 -7.45 -3.85
N SER A 30 -6.04 -6.98 -3.16
CA SER A 30 -6.60 -5.63 -3.34
C SER A 30 -6.78 -4.83 -2.06
N THR A 31 -6.76 -5.49 -0.89
CA THR A 31 -6.96 -4.85 0.41
C THR A 31 -5.65 -4.82 1.19
N ILE A 32 -5.32 -3.65 1.72
CA ILE A 32 -4.21 -3.44 2.65
C ILE A 32 -4.86 -3.12 3.99
N ARG A 33 -4.93 -4.10 4.88
CA ARG A 33 -5.35 -3.92 6.27
C ARG A 33 -4.14 -4.16 7.17
#